data_AF-A0A536LYJ8-F1
#
_entry.id   AF-A0A536LYJ8-F1
#
_cell.length_a   1.000
_cell.length_b   1.000
_cell.length_c   1.000
_cell.angle_alpha   90.00
_cell.angle_beta   90.00
_cell.angle_gamma   90.00
#
_symmetry.space_group_name_H-M   'P 1'
#
loop_
_entity.id
_entity.type
_entity.pdbx_description
1 polymer ?
#
loop_
_entity_poly.entity_id
_entity_poly.type
_entity_poly.pdbx_seq_one_letter_code
_entity_poly.pdbx_strand_id
1 'polypeptide(L)'
;MTRFIAAVQRANNDERGHVEVGVPALVAGIAAIVLAIGAAADSDVVTIISGVVLGVALLGASIARHRQIDYDVWKRLDKLEK
;
A
#
# COMPACT_ATOMS: atom_id res chain seq x y z
N MET A 1 20.31 -26.58 -9.53
CA MET A 1 20.70 -25.46 -8.63
C MET A 1 20.50 -24.09 -9.27
N THR A 2 20.98 -23.86 -10.49
CA THR A 2 20.84 -22.57 -11.24
C THR A 2 19.40 -22.11 -11.47
N ARG A 3 18.45 -23.02 -11.75
CA ARG A 3 17.03 -22.66 -11.96
C ARG A 3 16.33 -22.14 -10.70
N PHE A 4 16.70 -22.65 -9.52
CA PHE A 4 16.13 -22.21 -8.25
C PHE A 4 16.62 -20.81 -7.88
N ILE A 5 17.93 -20.57 -8.05
CA ILE A 5 18.54 -19.24 -7.83
C ILE A 5 17.93 -18.20 -8.78
N ALA A 6 17.74 -18.55 -10.06
CA ALA A 6 17.10 -17.65 -11.03
C ALA A 6 15.62 -17.36 -10.71
N ALA A 7 14.88 -18.34 -10.17
CA ALA A 7 13.49 -18.14 -9.74
C ALA A 7 13.40 -17.23 -8.50
N VAL A 8 14.31 -17.41 -7.54
CA VAL A 8 14.41 -16.56 -6.35
C VAL A 8 14.80 -15.13 -6.74
N GLN A 9 15.78 -14.94 -7.63
CA GLN A 9 16.18 -13.62 -8.12
C GLN A 9 15.06 -12.90 -8.86
N ARG A 10 14.29 -13.59 -9.71
CA ARG A 10 13.13 -12.98 -10.38
C ARG A 10 12.04 -12.56 -9.40
N ALA A 11 11.81 -13.35 -8.36
CA ALA A 11 10.81 -13.04 -7.36
C ALA A 11 11.27 -11.99 -6.33
N ASN A 12 12.58 -11.75 -6.24
CA ASN A 12 13.15 -10.65 -5.45
C ASN A 12 13.18 -9.33 -6.25
N ASN A 13 13.29 -9.41 -7.58
CA ASN A 13 13.24 -8.26 -8.49
C ASN A 13 11.81 -7.86 -8.90
N ASP A 14 10.77 -8.44 -8.28
CA ASP A 14 9.39 -8.08 -8.58
C ASP A 14 8.98 -6.86 -7.74
N GLU A 15 9.06 -5.67 -8.33
CA GLU A 15 8.74 -4.38 -7.69
C GLU A 15 7.23 -4.12 -7.57
N ARG A 16 6.37 -4.99 -8.11
CA ARG A 16 4.91 -4.81 -8.09
C ARG A 16 4.38 -4.65 -6.68
N GLY A 17 4.96 -5.38 -5.72
CA GLY A 17 4.62 -5.27 -4.31
C GLY A 17 4.80 -3.84 -3.76
N HIS A 18 5.86 -3.17 -4.21
CA HIS A 18 6.26 -1.86 -3.71
C HIS A 18 5.33 -0.74 -4.18
N VAL A 19 4.93 -0.77 -5.46
CA VAL A 19 4.03 0.24 -6.05
C VAL A 19 2.62 0.14 -5.47
N GLU A 20 2.10 -1.08 -5.30
CA GLU A 20 0.76 -1.33 -4.78
C GLU A 20 0.57 -0.86 -3.33
N VAL A 21 1.62 -0.91 -2.49
CA VAL A 21 1.59 -0.36 -1.12
C VAL A 21 1.92 1.13 -1.09
N GLY A 22 2.81 1.58 -1.98
CA GLY A 22 3.25 2.97 -2.04
C GLY A 22 2.17 3.95 -2.51
N VAL A 23 1.33 3.55 -3.46
CA VAL A 23 0.28 4.43 -4.03
C VAL A 23 -0.74 4.86 -2.97
N PRO A 24 -1.35 3.97 -2.17
CA PRO A 24 -2.25 4.37 -1.08
C PRO A 24 -1.58 5.29 -0.05
N ALA A 25 -0.31 5.04 0.29
CA ALA A 25 0.44 5.89 1.22
C ALA A 25 0.68 7.30 0.66
N LEU A 26 1.01 7.41 -0.63
CA LEU A 26 1.16 8.69 -1.31
C LEU A 26 -0.16 9.48 -1.35
N VAL A 27 -1.26 8.80 -1.70
CA VAL A 27 -2.60 9.41 -1.72
C VAL A 27 -3.01 9.87 -0.31
N ALA A 28 -2.72 9.07 0.72
CA ALA A 28 -2.97 9.47 2.11
C ALA A 28 -2.15 10.72 2.50
N GLY A 29 -0.88 10.78 2.13
CA GLY A 29 -0.03 11.96 2.37
C GLY A 29 -0.58 13.23 1.71
N ILE A 30 -0.98 13.14 0.44
CA ILE A 30 -1.58 14.27 -0.29
C ILE A 30 -2.91 14.68 0.37
N ALA A 31 -3.77 13.71 0.69
CA ALA A 31 -5.06 13.98 1.31
C ALA A 31 -4.92 14.65 2.68
N ALA A 32 -3.93 14.26 3.49
CA ALA A 32 -3.64 14.89 4.78
C ALA A 32 -3.20 16.35 4.62
N ILE A 33 -2.40 16.67 3.60
CA ILE A 33 -1.99 18.05 3.30
C ILE A 33 -3.21 18.88 2.89
N VAL A 34 -4.05 18.36 1.98
CA VAL A 34 -5.27 19.06 1.54
C VAL A 34 -6.25 19.24 2.69
N LEU A 35 -6.34 18.27 3.59
CA LEU A 35 -7.15 18.34 4.81
C LEU A 35 -6.69 19.47 5.73
N ALA A 36 -5.37 19.59 5.95
CA ALA A 36 -4.81 20.67 6.75
C ALA A 36 -5.07 22.04 6.11
N ILE A 37 -4.97 22.14 4.78
CA ILE A 37 -5.28 23.37 4.03
C ILE A 37 -6.77 23.73 4.16
N GLY A 38 -7.67 22.75 3.97
CA GLY A 38 -9.11 22.95 4.10
C GLY A 38 -9.51 23.43 5.49
N ALA A 39 -8.93 22.82 6.52
CA ALA A 39 -9.16 23.21 7.91
C ALA A 39 -8.61 24.60 8.21
N ALA A 40 -7.44 24.96 7.68
CA ALA A 40 -6.86 26.30 7.86
C ALA A 40 -7.61 27.40 7.09
N ALA A 41 -8.36 27.04 6.04
CA ALA A 41 -9.15 27.95 5.23
C ALA A 41 -10.64 28.02 5.65
N ASP A 42 -11.02 27.40 6.78
CA ASP A 42 -12.41 27.25 7.24
C ASP A 42 -13.36 26.70 6.16
N SER A 43 -12.84 25.85 5.27
CA SER A 43 -13.60 25.25 4.19
C SER A 43 -14.11 23.88 4.59
N ASP A 44 -15.37 23.82 5.02
CA ASP A 44 -16.03 22.58 5.42
C ASP A 44 -15.99 21.53 4.30
N VAL A 45 -16.29 21.95 3.07
CA VAL A 45 -16.34 21.06 1.90
C VAL A 45 -14.98 20.43 1.62
N VAL A 46 -13.91 21.22 1.59
CA VAL A 46 -12.55 20.71 1.33
C VAL A 46 -12.12 19.77 2.45
N THR A 47 -12.38 20.15 3.71
CA THR A 47 -12.05 19.37 4.89
C THR A 47 -12.77 18.01 4.88
N ILE A 48 -14.06 17.98 4.57
CA ILE A 48 -14.84 16.73 4.52
C ILE A 48 -14.31 15.81 3.41
N ILE A 49 -14.16 16.34 2.19
CA ILE A 49 -13.74 15.53 1.04
C ILE A 49 -12.35 14.94 1.27
N SER A 50 -11.39 15.77 1.66
CA SER A 50 -10.02 15.31 1.93
C SER A 50 -9.93 14.34 3.10
N GLY A 51 -10.76 14.52 4.14
CA GLY A 51 -10.87 13.58 5.25
C GLY A 51 -11.38 12.19 4.81
N VAL A 52 -12.40 12.15 3.95
CA VAL A 52 -12.90 10.89 3.37
C VAL A 52 -11.83 10.23 2.51
N VAL A 53 -11.16 10.99 1.64
CA VAL A 53 -10.09 10.45 0.77
C VAL A 53 -8.94 9.91 1.63
N LEU A 54 -8.55 10.61 2.69
CA LEU A 54 -7.53 10.14 3.64
C LEU A 54 -7.94 8.82 4.29
N GLY A 55 -9.17 8.72 4.79
CA GLY A 55 -9.68 7.49 5.40
C GLY A 55 -9.67 6.30 4.44
N VAL A 56 -10.13 6.49 3.20
CA VAL A 56 -10.12 5.45 2.17
C VAL A 56 -8.68 5.04 1.81
N ALA A 57 -7.76 6.00 1.68
CA ALA A 57 -6.37 5.72 1.37
C ALA A 57 -5.67 4.90 2.47
N LEU A 58 -5.94 5.21 3.74
CA LEU A 58 -5.41 4.45 4.89
C LEU A 58 -5.96 3.02 4.92
N LEU A 59 -7.26 2.84 4.68
CA LEU A 59 -7.87 1.51 4.59
C LEU A 59 -7.28 0.71 3.42
N GLY A 60 -7.13 1.35 2.25
CA GLY A 60 -6.49 0.75 1.08
C GLY A 60 -5.05 0.30 1.37
N ALA A 61 -4.27 1.15 2.05
CA ALA A 61 -2.89 0.81 2.46
C ALA A 61 -2.85 -0.41 3.39
N SER A 62 -3.77 -0.47 4.37
CA SER A 62 -3.87 -1.60 5.29
C SER A 62 -4.21 -2.90 4.57
N ILE A 63 -5.16 -2.86 3.63
CA ILE A 63 -5.60 -4.05 2.86
C ILE A 63 -4.48 -4.51 1.91
N ALA A 64 -3.82 -3.58 1.21
CA ALA A 64 -2.69 -3.90 0.32
C ALA A 64 -1.55 -4.59 1.08
N ARG A 65 -1.21 -4.06 2.26
CA ARG A 65 -0.20 -4.65 3.15
C ARG A 65 -0.61 -6.04 3.61
N HIS A 66 -1.86 -6.22 4.04
CA HIS A 66 -2.36 -7.53 4.49
C HIS A 66 -2.33 -8.58 3.37
N ARG A 67 -2.75 -8.23 2.14
CA ARG A 67 -2.68 -9.12 0.98
C ARG A 67 -1.24 -9.56 0.66
N GLN A 68 -0.30 -8.62 0.61
CA GLN A 68 1.06 -8.93 0.19
C GLN A 68 1.87 -9.64 1.29
N ILE A 69 1.82 -9.15 2.52
CA ILE A 69 2.63 -9.70 3.60
C ILE A 69 1.97 -10.97 4.14
N ASP A 70 0.67 -10.96 4.43
CA ASP A 70 0.08 -12.06 5.18
C ASP A 70 -0.41 -13.18 4.29
N TYR A 71 -0.79 -12.91 3.03
CA TYR A 71 -1.23 -13.98 2.11
C TYR A 71 -0.10 -14.47 1.21
N ASP A 72 0.60 -13.57 0.51
CA ASP A 72 1.59 -14.00 -0.49
C ASP A 72 2.88 -14.53 0.15
N VAL A 73 3.37 -13.93 1.25
CA VAL A 73 4.55 -14.47 1.94
C VAL A 73 4.23 -15.81 2.59
N TRP A 74 3.11 -15.92 3.32
CA TRP A 74 2.71 -17.18 3.95
C TRP A 74 2.49 -18.31 2.94
N LYS A 75 1.82 -18.02 1.81
CA LYS A 75 1.61 -19.02 0.77
C LYS A 75 2.93 -19.46 0.13
N ARG A 76 3.91 -18.56 0.02
CA ARG A 76 5.26 -18.89 -0.46
C ARG A 76 6.03 -19.73 0.56
N LEU A 77 5.87 -19.46 1.86
CA LEU A 77 6.46 -20.26 2.94
C LEU A 77 5.84 -21.66 3.02
N ASP A 78 4.51 -21.80 2.99
CA ASP A 78 3.81 -23.10 2.98
C ASP A 78 4.21 -23.97 1.77
N LYS A 79 4.50 -23.33 0.63
CA LYS A 79 5.01 -24.03 -0.57
C LYS A 79 6.47 -24.47 -0.45
N LEU A 80 7.27 -23.87 0.42
CA LEU A 80 8.65 -24.26 0.68
C LEU A 80 8.76 -25.34 1.76
N GLU A 81 7.75 -25.45 2.63
CA GLU A 81 7.67 -26.48 3.67
C GLU A 81 7.24 -27.86 3.14
N LYS A 82 6.55 -27.90 1.99
CA LYS A 82 6.09 -29.12 1.31
C LYS A 82 7.01 -29.51 0.15
#